data_AF-A0A7S0U3L6-F1
#
_entry.id   AF-A0A7S0U3L6-F1
#
_cell.length_a   1.000
_cell.length_b   1.000
_cell.length_c   1.000
_cell.angle_alpha   90.00
_cell.angle_beta   90.00
_cell.angle_gamma   90.00
#
_symmetry.space_group_name_H-M   'P 1'
#
loop_
_entity.id
_entity.type
_entity.pdbx_description
1 polymer ?
#
loop_
_entity_poly.entity_id
_entity_poly.type
_entity_poly.pdbx_seq_one_letter_code
_entity_poly.pdbx_strand_id
1 'polypeptide(L)'
;VARERGILYLLDACQSVGHLQVDVDEIGCDMLAAAGRKYLRGPRGTGILYVRKSLLAQMDICALDQYGAPLAREGEYVKRNDARVFEMWEFSTAGKAGLAR
;
A
#
# COMPACT_ATOMS: atom_id res chain seq x y z
N VAL A 1 -14.85 -8.93 -15.43
CA VAL A 1 -15.93 -9.06 -14.41
C VAL A 1 -16.03 -7.89 -13.42
N ALA A 2 -15.15 -7.75 -12.40
CA ALA A 2 -15.32 -6.72 -11.36
C ALA A 2 -15.33 -5.29 -11.92
N ARG A 3 -14.35 -4.98 -12.78
CA ARG A 3 -14.24 -3.71 -13.51
C ARG A 3 -15.49 -3.37 -14.34
N GLU A 4 -16.05 -4.34 -15.05
CA GLU A 4 -17.28 -4.15 -15.84
C GLU A 4 -18.50 -3.79 -14.97
N ARG A 5 -18.45 -4.12 -13.67
CA ARG A 5 -19.53 -3.83 -12.71
C ARG A 5 -19.21 -2.66 -11.78
N GLY A 6 -18.07 -1.99 -11.97
CA GLY A 6 -17.62 -0.90 -11.09
C GLY A 6 -17.32 -1.36 -9.65
N ILE A 7 -16.96 -2.62 -9.43
CA ILE A 7 -16.64 -3.18 -8.11
C ILE A 7 -15.13 -3.13 -7.89
N LEU A 8 -14.70 -2.63 -6.72
CA LEU A 8 -13.28 -2.59 -6.34
C LEU A 8 -12.69 -4.00 -6.19
N TYR A 9 -11.51 -4.19 -6.75
CA TYR A 9 -10.77 -5.45 -6.71
C TYR A 9 -9.49 -5.30 -5.88
N LEU A 10 -9.52 -5.87 -4.66
CA LEU A 10 -8.34 -6.09 -3.82
C LEU A 10 -7.81 -7.52 -4.02
N LEU A 11 -6.53 -7.64 -4.37
CA LEU A 11 -5.83 -8.90 -4.49
C LEU A 11 -4.91 -9.17 -3.28
N ASP A 12 -5.10 -10.31 -2.61
CA ASP A 12 -4.07 -10.87 -1.72
C ASP A 12 -3.04 -11.62 -2.57
N ALA A 13 -1.85 -11.04 -2.70
CA ALA A 13 -0.75 -11.60 -3.48
C ALA A 13 0.38 -12.12 -2.59
N CYS A 14 0.10 -12.45 -1.32
CA CYS A 14 1.12 -12.89 -0.37
C CYS A 14 1.90 -14.14 -0.81
N GLN A 15 1.30 -15.02 -1.62
CA GLN A 15 1.96 -16.22 -2.14
C GLN A 15 2.48 -16.04 -3.58
N SER A 16 2.18 -14.92 -4.23
CA SER A 16 2.52 -14.65 -5.63
C SER A 16 3.72 -13.73 -5.75
N VAL A 17 3.74 -12.61 -5.02
CA VAL A 17 4.83 -11.62 -5.09
C VAL A 17 6.13 -12.24 -4.58
N GLY A 18 7.18 -12.17 -5.41
CA GLY A 18 8.48 -12.80 -5.16
C GLY A 18 8.58 -14.26 -5.64
N HIS A 19 7.47 -14.88 -6.05
CA HIS A 19 7.45 -16.24 -6.62
C HIS A 19 7.10 -16.24 -8.11
N LEU A 20 6.11 -15.44 -8.49
CA LEU A 20 5.62 -15.25 -9.86
C LEU A 20 5.93 -13.82 -10.33
N GLN A 21 5.96 -13.63 -11.64
CA GLN A 21 5.89 -12.28 -12.21
C GLN A 21 4.50 -11.71 -11.90
N VAL A 22 4.47 -10.51 -11.31
CA VAL A 22 3.25 -9.83 -10.89
C VAL A 22 3.27 -8.43 -11.46
N ASP A 23 2.38 -8.18 -12.42
CA ASP A 23 2.13 -6.88 -13.01
C ASP A 23 0.70 -6.44 -12.67
N VAL A 24 0.57 -5.34 -11.93
CA VAL A 24 -0.73 -4.83 -11.45
C VAL A 24 -1.58 -4.21 -12.55
N ASP A 25 -0.97 -3.81 -13.67
CA ASP A 25 -1.68 -3.30 -14.83
C ASP A 25 -2.16 -4.44 -15.72
N GLU A 26 -1.39 -5.51 -15.88
CA GLU A 26 -1.85 -6.75 -16.53
C GLU A 26 -2.98 -7.41 -15.74
N ILE A 27 -2.81 -7.57 -14.42
CA ILE A 27 -3.83 -8.15 -13.53
C ILE A 27 -5.07 -7.24 -13.45
N GLY A 28 -4.87 -5.93 -13.54
CA GLY A 28 -5.94 -4.94 -13.51
C GLY A 28 -6.62 -4.80 -12.15
N CYS A 29 -5.95 -5.14 -11.04
CA CYS A 29 -6.46 -4.91 -9.69
C CYS A 29 -6.43 -3.43 -9.29
N ASP A 30 -7.28 -3.04 -8.34
CA ASP A 30 -7.30 -1.68 -7.80
C ASP A 30 -6.38 -1.55 -6.59
N MET A 31 -6.23 -2.64 -5.84
CA MET A 31 -5.34 -2.75 -4.70
C MET A 31 -4.68 -4.13 -4.68
N LEU A 32 -3.46 -4.21 -4.14
CA LEU A 32 -2.76 -5.46 -3.93
C LEU A 32 -1.97 -5.43 -2.63
N ALA A 33 -2.11 -6.46 -1.81
CA ALA A 33 -1.37 -6.62 -0.56
C ALA A 33 -0.46 -7.86 -0.60
N ALA A 34 0.76 -7.74 -0.06
CA ALA A 34 1.68 -8.85 0.06
C ALA A 34 2.54 -8.77 1.33
N ALA A 35 2.80 -9.90 1.96
CA ALA A 35 3.68 -10.00 3.12
C ALA A 35 5.16 -10.13 2.70
N GLY A 36 6.06 -9.36 3.32
CA GLY A 36 7.49 -9.42 3.03
C GLY A 36 8.14 -10.76 3.41
N ARG A 37 7.74 -11.35 4.53
CA ARG A 37 8.32 -12.58 5.11
C ARG A 37 8.08 -13.90 4.34
N LYS A 38 7.49 -13.83 3.14
CA LYS A 38 7.19 -15.00 2.31
C LYS A 38 8.22 -15.07 1.18
N TYR A 39 7.78 -15.16 -0.07
CA TYR A 39 8.70 -15.31 -1.21
C TYR A 39 9.57 -14.08 -1.47
N LEU A 40 9.18 -12.90 -0.97
CA LEU A 40 10.03 -11.71 -0.92
C LEU A 40 11.23 -11.83 0.05
N ARG A 41 11.23 -12.83 0.94
CA ARG A 41 12.31 -13.08 1.93
C ARG A 41 12.65 -11.87 2.83
N GLY A 42 11.73 -10.92 2.96
CA GLY A 42 11.87 -9.75 3.80
C GLY A 42 11.64 -10.05 5.30
N PRO A 43 11.94 -9.09 6.20
CA PRO A 43 11.74 -9.27 7.63
C PRO A 43 10.28 -9.49 8.02
N ARG A 44 10.04 -10.20 9.14
CA ARG A 44 8.71 -10.25 9.76
C ARG A 44 8.27 -8.83 10.17
N GLY A 45 6.97 -8.56 10.06
CA GLY A 45 6.42 -7.22 10.34
C GLY A 45 6.52 -6.23 9.17
N THR A 46 6.91 -6.70 7.98
CA THR A 46 6.98 -5.88 6.76
C THR A 46 6.04 -6.41 5.69
N GLY A 47 5.59 -5.52 4.80
CA GLY A 47 4.70 -5.85 3.70
C GLY A 47 4.63 -4.73 2.67
N ILE A 48 3.91 -4.99 1.59
CA ILE A 48 3.69 -4.08 0.48
C ILE A 48 2.19 -3.91 0.31
N LEU A 49 1.78 -2.66 0.09
CA LEU A 49 0.45 -2.31 -0.37
C LEU A 49 0.60 -1.48 -1.65
N TYR A 50 -0.01 -1.96 -2.72
CA TYR A 50 -0.26 -1.19 -3.93
C TYR A 50 -1.70 -0.69 -3.90
N VAL A 51 -1.89 0.58 -4.29
CA VAL A 51 -3.19 1.20 -4.50
C VAL A 51 -3.12 1.98 -5.80
N ARG A 52 -4.07 1.75 -6.71
CA ARG A 52 -4.16 2.48 -7.97
C ARG A 52 -4.36 3.96 -7.68
N LYS A 53 -3.58 4.82 -8.35
CA LYS A 53 -3.58 6.28 -8.08
C LYS A 53 -4.96 6.92 -8.24
N SER A 54 -5.77 6.47 -9.20
CA SER A 54 -7.14 6.96 -9.41
C SER A 54 -8.09 6.63 -8.26
N LEU A 55 -7.80 5.60 -7.47
CA LEU A 55 -8.59 5.22 -6.30
C LEU A 55 -8.24 6.07 -5.07
N LEU A 56 -6.98 6.49 -4.91
CA LEU A 56 -6.52 7.27 -3.74
C LEU A 56 -7.37 8.51 -3.46
N ALA A 57 -7.79 9.23 -4.51
CA ALA A 57 -8.60 10.44 -4.40
C ALA A 57 -10.02 10.19 -3.87
N GLN A 58 -10.50 8.94 -3.95
CA GLN A 58 -11.86 8.55 -3.58
C GLN A 58 -11.92 7.85 -2.21
N MET A 59 -10.76 7.50 -1.64
CA MET A 59 -10.70 6.78 -0.37
C MET A 59 -10.75 7.71 0.82
N ASP A 60 -11.67 7.45 1.73
CA ASP A 60 -11.59 7.93 3.10
C ASP A 60 -10.61 7.05 3.89
N ILE A 61 -9.64 7.66 4.57
CA ILE A 61 -8.53 6.94 5.21
C ILE A 61 -8.69 7.07 6.71
N CYS A 62 -9.05 5.97 7.35
CA CYS A 62 -9.38 5.92 8.77
C CYS A 62 -8.15 6.05 9.69
N ALA A 63 -6.99 5.55 9.25
CA ALA A 63 -5.75 5.54 10.05
C ALA A 63 -4.73 6.57 9.55
N LEU A 64 -5.15 7.84 9.43
CA LEU A 64 -4.23 8.93 9.12
C LEU A 64 -3.40 9.30 10.35
N ASP A 65 -2.10 9.47 10.15
CA ASP A 65 -1.20 10.02 11.15
C ASP A 65 -0.36 11.18 10.55
N GLN A 66 0.61 11.68 11.30
CA GLN A 66 1.45 12.80 10.87
C GLN A 66 2.31 12.50 9.64
N TYR A 67 2.58 11.23 9.33
CA TYR A 67 3.32 10.85 8.13
C TYR A 67 2.41 10.80 6.90
N GLY A 68 1.21 10.22 7.05
CA GLY A 68 0.22 10.16 5.98
C GLY A 68 -0.47 11.50 5.68
N ALA A 69 -0.59 12.35 6.71
CA ALA A 69 -1.22 13.67 6.67
C ALA A 69 -0.42 14.68 7.50
N PRO A 70 0.73 15.17 6.99
CA PRO A 70 1.53 16.17 7.70
C PRO A 70 0.74 17.44 8.00
N LEU A 71 1.00 18.01 9.18
CA LEU A 71 0.44 19.28 9.61
C LEU A 71 0.96 20.40 8.69
N ALA A 72 0.06 21.14 8.06
CA ALA A 72 0.42 22.31 7.25
C ALA A 72 0.47 23.59 8.09
N ARG A 73 -0.47 23.71 9.03
CA ARG A 73 -0.55 24.77 10.04
C ARG A 73 -1.39 24.29 11.22
N GLU A 74 -1.44 25.07 12.30
CA GLU A 74 -2.26 24.75 13.46
C GLU A 74 -3.70 24.43 13.07
N GLY A 75 -4.19 23.24 13.45
CA GLY A 75 -5.53 22.76 13.14
C GLY A 75 -5.76 22.24 11.71
N GLU A 76 -4.76 22.27 10.80
CA GLU A 76 -4.91 21.84 9.41
C GLU A 76 -3.80 20.91 8.94
N TYR A 77 -4.18 19.79 8.31
CA TYR A 77 -3.26 18.84 7.70
C TYR A 77 -3.45 18.76 6.18
N VAL A 78 -2.40 18.35 5.48
CA VAL A 78 -2.46 18.03 4.04
C VAL A 78 -2.26 16.54 3.86
N LYS A 79 -3.32 15.84 3.45
CA LYS A 79 -3.26 14.41 3.13
C LYS A 79 -2.31 14.17 1.95
N ARG A 80 -1.43 13.18 2.06
CA ARG A 80 -0.59 12.76 0.94
C ARG A 80 -1.44 12.25 -0.24
N ASN A 81 -0.95 12.50 -1.45
CA ASN A 81 -1.58 12.09 -2.71
C ASN A 81 -0.95 10.83 -3.34
N ASP A 82 -0.18 10.08 -2.54
CA ASP A 82 0.50 8.84 -2.92
C ASP A 82 0.24 7.74 -1.87
N ALA A 83 0.71 6.52 -2.13
CA ALA A 83 0.47 5.37 -1.26
C ALA A 83 1.09 5.51 0.15
N ARG A 84 2.02 6.46 0.38
CA ARG A 84 2.58 6.70 1.72
C ARG A 84 1.57 7.29 2.68
N VAL A 85 0.39 7.70 2.19
CA VAL A 85 -0.76 8.04 3.02
C VAL A 85 -1.22 6.89 3.94
N PHE A 86 -0.88 5.63 3.59
CA PHE A 86 -1.18 4.44 4.40
C PHE A 86 0.00 4.00 5.29
N GLU A 87 1.15 4.66 5.21
CA GLU A 87 2.29 4.36 6.08
C GLU A 87 2.15 5.10 7.41
N MET A 88 2.58 4.45 8.48
CA MET A 88 2.66 5.07 9.81
C MET A 88 4.01 5.76 10.01
N TRP A 89 4.02 6.77 10.88
CA TRP A 89 5.19 7.51 11.35
C TRP A 89 6.16 6.61 12.12
N GLU A 90 5.62 5.82 13.05
CA GLU A 90 6.40 4.85 13.81
C GLU A 90 6.44 3.51 13.06
N PHE A 91 7.62 3.17 12.54
CA PHE A 91 7.85 1.91 11.87
C PHE A 91 9.28 1.40 12.11
N SER A 92 9.48 0.10 11.95
CA SER A 92 10.82 -0.48 11.98
C SER A 92 11.62 -0.06 10.74
N THR A 93 12.53 0.91 10.91
CA THR A 93 13.42 1.36 9.84
C THR A 93 14.28 0.22 9.31
N ALA A 94 14.83 -0.61 10.20
CA ALA A 94 15.58 -1.80 9.83
C ALA A 94 14.70 -2.81 9.07
N GLY A 95 13.44 -2.98 9.48
CA GLY A 95 12.47 -3.82 8.78
C GLY A 95 12.23 -3.33 7.36
N LYS A 96 11.87 -2.04 7.18
CA LYS A 96 11.62 -1.44 5.86
C LYS A 96 12.86 -1.52 4.96
N ALA A 97 14.05 -1.23 5.49
CA ALA A 97 15.31 -1.37 4.76
C ALA A 97 15.61 -2.82 4.33
N GLY A 98 15.24 -3.81 5.13
CA GLY A 98 15.38 -5.22 4.79
C GLY A 98 14.38 -5.74 3.76
N LEU A 99 13.25 -5.04 3.55
CA LEU A 99 12.25 -5.39 2.54
C LEU A 99 12.62 -4.83 1.15
N ALA A 100 13.27 -3.67 1.10
CA ALA A 100 13.60 -2.95 -0.14
C ALA A 100 14.92 -3.37 -0.81
N ARG A 101 15.46 -4.55 -0.46
CA ARG A 101 16.71 -5.08 -1.01
C ARG A 101 16.47 -6.23 -1.98
#